data_AF-A0A973RKA0-F1
#
_entry.id   AF-A0A973RKA0-F1
#
_cell.length_a   1.000
_cell.length_b   1.000
_cell.length_c   1.000
_cell.angle_alpha   90.00
_cell.angle_beta   90.00
_cell.angle_gamma   90.00
#
_symmetry.space_group_name_H-M   'P 1'
#
loop_
_entity.id
_entity.type
_entity.pdbx_description
1 polymer ?
#
loop_
_entity_poly.entity_id
_entity_poly.type
_entity_poly.pdbx_seq_one_letter_code
_entity_poly.pdbx_strand_id
1 'polypeptide(L)'
;WDLDTEALETCKELGITAVRVPTPGVHGKFVAGLVDLIRERTSVDTAADRPHVTDLGPWYDVCRPGCCENFRGAKPVIAEAGAAAGPETGTAAGIGAEA
;
A
#
# COMPACT_ATOMS: atom_id res chain seq x y z
N TRP A 1 23.68 0.29 14.39
CA TRP A 1 24.08 0.58 13.00
C TRP A 1 22.87 0.27 12.14
N ASP A 2 22.34 1.26 11.41
CA ASP A 2 21.17 1.09 10.52
C ASP A 2 21.63 1.06 9.06
N LEU A 3 20.73 0.67 8.16
CA LEU A 3 21.04 0.61 6.72
C LEU A 3 21.33 1.99 6.12
N ASP A 4 20.75 3.06 6.69
CA ASP A 4 21.01 4.43 6.24
C ASP A 4 22.48 4.82 6.48
N THR A 5 23.08 4.35 7.56
CA THR A 5 24.50 4.61 7.86
C THR A 5 25.41 3.94 6.82
N GLU A 6 25.21 2.64 6.56
CA GLU A 6 25.98 1.89 5.55
C GLU A 6 25.81 2.49 4.15
N ALA A 7 24.59 2.94 3.81
CA ALA A 7 24.30 3.57 2.54
C ALA A 7 25.05 4.90 2.38
N LEU A 8 25.08 5.74 3.41
CA LEU A 8 25.78 7.03 3.37
C LEU A 8 27.30 6.86 3.27
N GLU A 9 27.87 5.87 3.97
CA GLU A 9 29.29 5.53 3.85
C GLU A 9 29.64 5.04 2.44
N THR A 10 28.87 4.11 1.89
CA THR A 10 29.04 3.60 0.53
C THR A 10 28.95 4.74 -0.50
N CYS A 11 27.96 5.63 -0.34
CA CYS A 11 27.82 6.79 -1.22
C CYS A 11 29.06 7.68 -1.18
N LYS A 12 29.61 7.93 0.02
CA LYS A 12 30.84 8.71 0.21
C LYS A 12 32.03 8.07 -0.50
N GLU A 13 32.20 6.75 -0.39
CA GLU A 13 33.28 6.01 -1.05
C GLU A 13 33.17 6.07 -2.58
N LEU A 14 31.95 6.03 -3.11
CA LEU A 14 31.68 6.06 -4.54
C LEU A 14 31.57 7.48 -5.12
N GLY A 15 31.72 8.54 -4.30
CA GLY A 15 31.57 9.93 -4.74
C GLY A 15 30.12 10.32 -5.10
N ILE A 16 29.14 9.58 -4.58
CA ILE A 16 27.71 9.83 -4.78
C ILE A 16 27.21 10.78 -3.68
N THR A 17 26.53 11.87 -4.07
CA THR A 17 25.90 12.76 -3.09
C THR A 17 24.63 12.11 -2.56
N ALA A 18 24.58 11.89 -1.25
CA ALA A 18 23.43 11.35 -0.56
C ALA A 18 23.07 12.22 0.65
N VAL A 19 21.77 12.44 0.88
CA VAL A 19 21.24 13.22 1.99
C VAL A 19 20.05 12.47 2.58
N ARG A 20 20.04 12.32 3.91
CA ARG A 20 18.87 11.81 4.64
C ARG A 20 17.89 12.96 4.88
N VAL A 21 16.71 12.86 4.28
CA VAL A 21 15.63 13.82 4.53
C VAL A 21 14.98 13.48 5.89
N PRO A 22 14.69 14.47 6.76
CA PRO A 22 13.99 14.23 8.01
C PRO A 22 12.60 13.63 7.76
N THR A 23 12.08 12.92 8.75
CA THR A 23 10.70 12.40 8.68
C THR A 23 9.71 13.58 8.63
N PRO A 24 8.59 13.46 7.88
CA PRO A 24 7.61 14.54 7.78
C PRO A 24 6.92 14.90 9.11
N GLY A 25 6.98 14.01 10.11
CA GLY A 25 6.28 14.18 11.38
C GLY A 25 4.79 14.42 11.19
N VAL A 26 4.27 15.50 11.78
CA VAL A 26 2.86 15.92 11.68
C VAL A 26 2.65 17.08 10.70
N HIS A 27 3.55 17.24 9.73
CA HIS A 27 3.44 18.32 8.73
C HIS A 27 2.08 18.26 8.03
N GLY A 28 1.37 19.41 7.96
CA GLY A 28 -0.04 19.44 7.53
C GLY A 28 -0.30 18.84 6.16
N LYS A 29 0.59 19.05 5.18
CA LYS A 29 0.47 18.44 3.85
C LYS A 29 0.59 16.92 3.86
N PHE A 30 1.43 16.37 4.74
CA PHE A 30 1.61 14.92 4.86
C PHE A 30 0.35 14.28 5.45
N VAL A 31 -0.16 14.85 6.56
CA VAL A 31 -1.39 14.36 7.20
C VAL A 31 -2.60 14.49 6.28
N ALA A 32 -2.75 15.61 5.57
CA ALA A 32 -3.83 15.79 4.60
C ALA A 32 -3.77 14.72 3.49
N GLY A 33 -2.59 14.46 2.94
CA GLY A 33 -2.41 13.40 1.94
C GLY A 33 -2.78 12.01 2.46
N LEU A 34 -2.48 11.67 3.72
CA LEU A 34 -2.93 10.41 4.33
C LEU A 34 -4.46 10.32 4.43
N VAL A 35 -5.13 11.42 4.78
CA VAL A 35 -6.61 11.47 4.81
C VAL A 35 -7.18 11.26 3.41
N ASP A 36 -6.58 11.86 2.39
CA ASP A 36 -7.01 11.70 1.00
C ASP A 36 -6.86 10.23 0.54
N LEU A 37 -5.73 9.57 0.86
CA LEU A 37 -5.53 8.15 0.59
C LEU A 37 -6.55 7.23 1.30
N ILE A 38 -6.93 7.55 2.54
CA ILE A 38 -7.96 6.78 3.27
C ILE A 38 -9.32 6.95 2.59
N ARG A 39 -9.67 8.17 2.19
CA ARG A 39 -10.93 8.46 1.48
C ARG A 39 -10.96 7.73 0.13
N GLU A 40 -9.86 7.79 -0.61
CA GLU A 40 -9.67 7.08 -1.88
C GLU A 40 -9.99 5.58 -1.74
N ARG A 41 -9.49 4.94 -0.67
CA ARG A 41 -9.69 3.51 -0.42
C ARG A 41 -11.09 3.16 0.09
N THR A 42 -11.76 4.07 0.77
CA THR A 42 -13.04 3.80 1.45
C THR A 42 -14.27 4.27 0.69
N SER A 43 -14.12 5.18 -0.28
CA SER A 43 -15.19 5.57 -1.19
C SER A 43 -15.44 4.48 -2.23
N VAL A 44 -16.70 4.05 -2.40
CA VAL A 44 -17.10 3.11 -3.43
C VAL A 44 -17.15 3.84 -4.78
N ASP A 45 -16.54 3.25 -5.83
CA ASP A 45 -16.64 3.66 -7.25
C ASP A 45 -15.98 4.98 -7.69
N THR A 46 -14.70 5.19 -7.37
CA THR A 46 -13.93 6.34 -7.91
C THR A 46 -12.58 5.97 -8.51
N ALA A 47 -12.28 4.68 -8.71
CA ALA A 47 -10.92 4.22 -9.03
C ALA A 47 -10.28 4.94 -10.24
N ALA A 48 -11.03 5.24 -11.28
CA ALA A 48 -10.53 5.95 -12.47
C ALA A 48 -10.28 7.46 -12.24
N ASP A 49 -10.98 8.07 -11.29
CA ASP A 49 -10.94 9.52 -11.01
C ASP A 49 -9.91 9.88 -9.93
N ARG A 50 -9.16 8.88 -9.43
CA ARG A 50 -8.18 9.06 -8.37
C ARG A 50 -6.98 9.88 -8.87
N PRO A 51 -6.53 10.89 -8.08
CA PRO A 51 -5.37 11.68 -8.44
C PRO A 51 -4.12 10.82 -8.65
N HIS A 52 -3.40 11.07 -9.74
CA HIS A 52 -2.14 10.42 -10.05
C HIS A 52 -1.23 11.41 -10.79
N VAL A 53 0.08 11.24 -10.62
CA VAL A 53 1.08 12.17 -11.21
C VAL A 53 1.80 11.57 -12.42
N THR A 54 1.48 10.32 -12.78
CA THR A 54 2.11 9.58 -13.89
C THR A 54 1.05 8.92 -14.76
N ASP A 55 1.36 8.70 -16.03
CA ASP A 55 0.48 8.03 -16.99
C ASP A 55 0.15 6.56 -16.66
N LEU A 56 0.79 5.97 -15.64
CA LEU A 56 0.45 4.64 -15.13
C LEU A 56 -0.94 4.60 -14.45
N GLY A 57 -1.53 5.76 -14.18
CA GLY A 57 -2.82 5.86 -13.50
C GLY A 57 -2.73 5.60 -11.99
N PRO A 58 -3.89 5.50 -11.33
CA PRO A 58 -3.95 5.26 -9.89
C PRO A 58 -3.64 3.80 -9.53
N TRP A 59 -3.16 3.60 -8.31
CA TRP A 59 -2.80 2.27 -7.84
C TRP A 59 -4.05 1.41 -7.58
N TYR A 60 -3.95 0.11 -7.87
CA TYR A 60 -5.03 -0.83 -7.64
C TYR A 60 -5.26 -1.09 -6.14
N ASP A 61 -6.50 -1.37 -5.76
CA ASP A 61 -6.82 -1.73 -4.37
C ASP A 61 -6.50 -3.19 -4.04
N VAL A 62 -6.58 -4.06 -5.05
CA VAL A 62 -6.37 -5.51 -4.93
C VAL A 62 -5.17 -5.92 -5.77
N CYS A 63 -4.14 -6.42 -5.11
CA CYS A 63 -2.95 -6.99 -5.73
C CYS A 63 -3.27 -8.26 -6.51
N ARG A 64 -2.50 -8.48 -7.58
CA ARG A 64 -2.50 -9.75 -8.32
C ARG A 64 -2.04 -10.90 -7.39
N PRO A 65 -2.46 -12.14 -7.68
CA PRO A 65 -1.94 -13.31 -6.98
C PRO A 65 -0.40 -13.39 -7.03
N GLY A 66 0.22 -13.77 -5.91
CA GLY A 66 1.67 -13.93 -5.73
C GLY A 66 2.44 -12.62 -5.49
N CYS A 67 1.78 -11.46 -5.40
CA CYS A 67 2.47 -10.16 -5.37
C CYS A 67 3.36 -9.95 -4.13
N CYS A 68 3.05 -10.60 -3.01
CA CYS A 68 3.80 -10.46 -1.74
C CYS A 68 4.11 -11.83 -1.13
N GLU A 69 4.50 -12.80 -1.96
CA GLU A 69 4.73 -14.17 -1.51
C GLU A 69 5.80 -14.23 -0.40
N ASN A 70 5.48 -14.97 0.66
CA ASN A 70 6.41 -15.22 1.73
C ASN A 70 7.26 -16.46 1.41
N PHE A 71 8.54 -16.25 1.10
CA PHE A 71 9.49 -17.31 0.79
C PHE A 71 9.75 -18.31 1.93
N ARG A 72 9.23 -18.07 3.14
CA ARG A 72 9.31 -19.00 4.28
C ARG A 72 8.05 -19.83 4.48
N GLY A 73 7.05 -19.69 3.60
CA GLY A 73 5.80 -20.45 3.63
C GLY A 73 4.55 -19.57 3.50
N ALA A 74 3.47 -20.15 2.99
CA ALA A 74 2.22 -19.45 2.72
C ALA A 74 1.65 -18.76 3.97
N LYS A 75 1.38 -17.46 3.87
CA LYS A 75 0.70 -16.65 4.89
C LYS A 75 -0.32 -15.74 4.21
N PRO A 76 -1.40 -15.34 4.92
CA PRO A 76 -2.36 -14.39 4.40
C PRO A 76 -1.69 -13.07 3.97
N VAL A 77 -2.12 -12.53 2.83
CA VAL A 77 -1.66 -11.24 2.28
C VAL A 77 -2.84 -10.28 2.24
N ILE A 78 -2.73 -9.13 2.91
CA ILE A 78 -3.88 -8.24 3.19
C ILE A 78 -4.61 -7.74 1.93
N ALA A 79 -3.88 -7.51 0.84
CA ALA A 79 -4.43 -6.88 -0.36
C ALA A 79 -4.50 -7.82 -1.57
N GLU A 80 -4.16 -9.11 -1.43
CA GLU A 80 -4.13 -10.04 -2.56
C GLU A 80 -5.53 -10.49 -2.98
N ALA A 81 -5.75 -10.62 -4.29
CA ALA A 81 -6.96 -11.23 -4.83
C ALA A 81 -7.14 -12.66 -4.30
N GLY A 82 -8.25 -12.90 -3.61
CA GLY A 82 -8.55 -14.21 -3.00
C GLY A 82 -8.02 -14.38 -1.57
N ALA A 83 -7.34 -13.38 -1.01
CA ALA A 83 -7.05 -13.35 0.42
C ALA A 83 -8.29 -12.92 1.22
N ALA A 84 -8.62 -13.66 2.27
CA ALA A 84 -9.62 -13.23 3.23
C ALA A 84 -9.03 -12.11 4.11
N ALA A 85 -9.60 -10.90 4.03
CA ALA A 85 -9.19 -9.78 4.86
C ALA A 85 -9.96 -9.79 6.19
N GLY A 86 -9.25 -9.98 7.31
CA GLY A 86 -9.79 -9.83 8.67
C GLY A 86 -10.68 -10.97 9.17
N PRO A 87 -11.09 -10.96 10.46
CA PRO A 87 -11.98 -11.98 11.01
C PRO A 87 -13.34 -11.86 10.32
N GLU A 88 -13.86 -12.99 9.85
CA GLU A 88 -15.18 -13.09 9.23
C GLU A 88 -16.27 -12.58 10.17
N THR A 89 -16.67 -11.31 10.01
CA THR A 89 -17.90 -10.80 10.62
C THR A 89 -19.07 -11.25 9.76
N GLY A 90 -19.62 -12.41 10.13
CA GLY A 90 -21.00 -12.79 9.88
C GLY A 90 -21.38 -13.02 8.43
N THR A 91 -21.54 -14.29 8.07
CA THR A 91 -22.39 -14.77 6.97
C THR A 91 -23.65 -13.91 6.84
N ALA A 92 -23.68 -13.02 5.84
CA ALA A 92 -24.94 -12.46 5.37
C ALA A 92 -25.74 -13.61 4.76
N ALA A 93 -26.88 -13.88 5.39
CA ALA A 93 -27.83 -14.91 5.02
C ALA A 93 -28.13 -14.89 3.51
N GLY A 94 -28.15 -16.09 2.92
CA GLY A 94 -28.49 -16.29 1.52
C GLY A 94 -29.86 -15.69 1.19
N ILE A 95 -29.87 -14.87 0.14
CA ILE A 95 -31.09 -14.65 -0.64
C ILE A 95 -31.23 -15.85 -1.59
N GLY A 96 -32.30 -16.61 -1.40
CA GLY A 96 -32.66 -17.69 -2.29
C GLY A 96 -32.89 -17.20 -3.71
N ALA A 97 -32.49 -18.03 -4.68
CA ALA A 97 -33.01 -17.97 -6.04
C ALA A 97 -33.43 -19.39 -6.41
N GLU A 98 -34.75 -19.59 -6.45
CA GLU A 98 -35.40 -20.70 -7.11
C GLU A 98 -35.07 -20.70 -8.62
N ALA A 99 -34.71 -21.87 -9.15
CA ALA A 99 -35.18 -22.44 -10.42
C ALA A 99 -34.70 -23.90 -10.52
#